data_AF-A0A136M105-F1
#
_entry.id   AF-A0A136M105-F1
#
_cell.length_a   1.000
_cell.length_b   1.000
_cell.length_c   1.000
_cell.angle_alpha   90.00
_cell.angle_beta   90.00
_cell.angle_gamma   90.00
#
_symmetry.space_group_name_H-M   'P 1'
#
loop_
_entity.id
_entity.type
_entity.pdbx_description
1 polymer ?
#
loop_
_entity_poly.entity_id
_entity_poly.type
_entity_poly.pdbx_seq_one_letter_code
_entity_poly.pdbx_strand_id
1 'polypeptide(L)'
;MRSDRKHKRSKYKRRQKPEVISVVSAVELDDSTQNRIHELFGDNLRMEVTTDPEVIGGIEIRKRTELFDGTIAAQLKKLRHKLYNLKAYGRD
;
A
#
# COMPACT_ATOMS: atom_id res chain seq x y z
N MET A 1 -7.02 -51.90 -23.61
CA MET A 1 -6.28 -50.68 -24.00
C MET A 1 -7.16 -49.82 -24.90
N ARG A 2 -7.83 -48.79 -24.36
CA ARG A 2 -8.48 -47.74 -25.17
C ARG A 2 -8.19 -46.40 -24.50
N SER A 3 -7.66 -45.50 -25.32
CA SER A 3 -6.82 -44.38 -24.95
C SER A 3 -7.50 -43.29 -24.14
N ASP A 4 -6.78 -42.84 -23.12
CA ASP A 4 -6.94 -41.57 -22.41
C ASP A 4 -7.14 -40.39 -23.38
N ARG A 5 -8.36 -39.82 -23.42
CA ARG A 5 -8.57 -38.46 -23.92
C ARG A 5 -8.57 -37.50 -22.74
N LYS A 6 -7.37 -37.16 -22.24
CA LYS A 6 -7.21 -36.02 -21.33
C LYS A 6 -7.41 -34.73 -22.12
N HIS A 7 -8.62 -34.16 -22.02
CA HIS A 7 -8.88 -32.77 -22.37
C HIS A 7 -8.07 -31.84 -21.46
N LYS A 8 -6.81 -31.57 -21.83
CA LYS A 8 -6.01 -30.47 -21.28
C LYS A 8 -6.60 -29.15 -21.80
N ARG A 9 -7.69 -28.69 -21.17
CA ARG A 9 -8.17 -27.31 -21.33
C ARG A 9 -7.12 -26.40 -20.69
N SER A 10 -6.17 -25.95 -21.50
CA SER A 10 -5.23 -24.90 -21.14
C SER A 10 -6.04 -23.66 -20.77
N LYS A 11 -6.15 -23.39 -19.46
CA LYS A 11 -6.75 -22.18 -18.91
C LYS A 11 -5.75 -21.05 -19.11
N TYR A 12 -5.84 -20.35 -20.24
CA TYR A 12 -5.14 -19.09 -20.43
C TYR A 12 -5.71 -18.06 -19.44
N LYS A 13 -5.12 -17.97 -18.24
CA LYS A 13 -5.31 -16.82 -17.35
C LYS A 13 -4.84 -15.59 -18.13
N ARG A 14 -5.77 -14.72 -18.53
CA ARG A 14 -5.45 -13.40 -19.09
C ARG A 14 -4.45 -12.72 -18.15
N ARG A 15 -3.24 -12.45 -18.62
CA ARG A 15 -2.21 -11.72 -17.86
C ARG A 15 -2.74 -10.30 -17.68
N GLN A 16 -3.40 -10.03 -16.55
CA GLN A 16 -3.79 -8.66 -16.21
C GLN A 16 -2.51 -7.86 -16.00
N LYS A 17 -2.42 -6.68 -16.62
CA LYS A 17 -1.27 -5.79 -16.40
C LYS A 17 -1.17 -5.47 -14.90
N PRO A 18 0.03 -5.54 -14.30
CA PRO A 18 0.20 -5.20 -12.89
C PRO A 18 -0.24 -3.76 -12.65
N GLU A 19 -0.92 -3.53 -11.55
CA GLU A 19 -1.36 -2.20 -11.14
C GLU A 19 -0.16 -1.44 -10.58
N VAL A 20 0.08 -0.22 -11.06
CA VAL A 20 1.21 0.60 -10.62
C VAL A 20 0.81 1.41 -9.38
N ILE A 21 1.65 1.36 -8.34
CA ILE A 21 1.52 2.18 -7.14
C ILE A 21 2.80 2.97 -6.89
N SER A 22 2.66 4.23 -6.50
CA SER A 22 3.77 5.07 -6.07
C SER A 22 3.91 4.96 -4.56
N VAL A 23 5.12 4.72 -4.06
CA VAL A 23 5.40 4.67 -2.63
C VAL A 23 6.49 5.67 -2.30
N VAL A 24 6.22 6.58 -1.37
CA VAL A 24 7.20 7.55 -0.86
C VAL A 24 7.55 7.18 0.57
N SER A 25 8.84 7.07 0.88
CA SER A 25 9.32 6.76 2.22
C SER A 25 10.57 7.55 2.57
N ALA A 26 10.82 7.70 3.87
CA ALA A 26 12.01 8.35 4.42
C ALA A 26 13.31 7.59 4.09
N VAL A 27 13.20 6.27 3.95
CA VAL A 27 14.31 5.34 3.73
C VAL A 27 13.93 4.32 2.66
N GLU A 28 14.90 3.60 2.12
CA GLU A 28 14.60 2.46 1.25
C GLU A 28 13.73 1.44 1.98
N LEU A 29 12.79 0.86 1.25
CA LEU A 29 11.89 -0.18 1.78
C LEU A 29 12.62 -1.50 1.82
N ASP A 30 12.69 -2.11 3.00
CA ASP A 30 13.18 -3.47 3.16
C ASP A 30 12.20 -4.51 2.59
N ASP A 31 12.69 -5.73 2.35
CA ASP A 31 11.90 -6.82 1.78
C ASP A 31 10.65 -7.13 2.63
N SER A 32 10.76 -6.98 3.95
CA SER A 32 9.64 -7.24 4.87
C SER A 32 8.49 -6.25 4.66
N THR A 33 8.79 -4.96 4.48
CA THR A 33 7.80 -3.92 4.21
C THR A 33 7.22 -4.07 2.81
N GLN A 34 8.05 -4.38 1.82
CA GLN A 34 7.60 -4.63 0.45
C GLN A 34 6.59 -5.79 0.38
N ASN A 35 6.90 -6.92 1.04
CA ASN A 35 6.00 -8.07 1.10
C ASN A 35 4.66 -7.71 1.76
N ARG A 36 4.70 -6.92 2.83
CA ARG A 36 3.49 -6.50 3.53
C ARG A 36 2.62 -5.55 2.69
N ILE A 37 3.23 -4.72 1.85
CA ILE A 37 2.51 -3.90 0.86
C ILE A 37 1.83 -4.81 -0.18
N HIS A 38 2.51 -5.85 -0.67
CA HIS A 38 1.90 -6.84 -1.55
C HIS A 38 0.72 -7.56 -0.90
N GLU A 39 0.81 -7.96 0.37
CA GLU A 39 -0.32 -8.58 1.08
C GLU A 39 -1.54 -7.64 1.21
N LEU A 40 -1.31 -6.36 1.46
CA LEU A 40 -2.39 -5.38 1.68
C LEU A 40 -3.04 -4.91 0.37
N PHE A 41 -2.26 -4.77 -0.71
CA PHE A 41 -2.72 -4.16 -1.95
C PHE A 41 -2.87 -5.17 -3.11
N GLY A 42 -2.32 -6.39 -2.97
CA GLY A 42 -2.39 -7.50 -3.92
C GLY A 42 -1.03 -7.97 -4.48
N ASP A 43 -0.98 -9.18 -5.05
CA ASP A 43 0.28 -9.71 -5.61
C ASP A 43 0.62 -9.16 -7.02
N ASN A 44 -0.38 -8.66 -7.76
CA ASN A 44 -0.19 -8.16 -9.13
C ASN A 44 0.05 -6.64 -9.15
N LEU A 45 1.05 -6.18 -8.40
CA LEU A 45 1.40 -4.77 -8.27
C LEU A 45 2.81 -4.52 -8.81
N ARG A 46 3.03 -3.32 -9.34
CA ARG A 46 4.35 -2.77 -9.60
C ARG A 46 4.54 -1.55 -8.71
N MET A 47 5.51 -1.62 -7.79
CA MET A 47 5.85 -0.52 -6.89
C MET A 47 6.90 0.39 -7.53
N GLU A 48 6.62 1.69 -7.53
CA GLU A 48 7.58 2.74 -7.85
C GLU A 48 7.93 3.44 -6.54
N VAL A 49 9.07 3.05 -5.96
CA VAL A 49 9.53 3.53 -4.65
C VAL A 49 10.41 4.75 -4.84
N THR A 50 10.09 5.84 -4.16
CA THR A 50 10.88 7.07 -4.12
C THR A 50 11.24 7.38 -2.68
N THR A 51 12.52 7.66 -2.43
CA THR A 51 12.98 8.08 -1.10
C THR A 51 12.94 9.59 -1.00
N ASP A 52 12.23 10.11 0.01
CA ASP A 52 12.12 11.53 0.28
C ASP A 52 12.59 11.82 1.72
N PRO A 53 13.75 12.49 1.89
CA PRO A 53 14.29 12.80 3.21
C PRO A 53 13.48 13.84 3.99
N GLU A 54 12.54 14.56 3.36
CA GLU A 54 11.61 15.45 4.08
C GLU A 54 10.53 14.66 4.85
N VAL A 55 10.34 13.39 4.49
CA VAL A 55 9.49 12.47 5.27
C VAL A 55 10.28 12.04 6.51
N ILE A 56 9.82 12.46 7.69
CA ILE A 56 10.44 12.11 8.98
C ILE A 56 10.32 10.60 9.26
N GLY A 57 9.31 9.94 8.70
CA GLY A 57 9.11 8.49 8.76
C GLY A 57 7.70 8.06 8.36
N GLY A 58 7.49 6.74 8.30
CA GLY A 58 6.29 6.12 7.73
C GLY A 58 6.34 6.04 6.20
N ILE A 59 5.18 5.86 5.57
CA ILE A 59 5.06 5.73 4.12
C ILE A 59 3.82 6.47 3.60
N GLU A 60 3.94 7.07 2.41
CA GLU A 60 2.80 7.51 1.60
C GLU A 60 2.66 6.54 0.42
N ILE A 61 1.46 5.98 0.23
CA ILE A 61 1.16 5.12 -0.93
C ILE A 61 0.08 5.80 -1.77
N ARG A 62 0.36 5.99 -3.05
CA ARG A 62 -0.60 6.52 -4.03
C ARG A 62 -0.98 5.43 -5.03
N LYS A 63 -2.27 5.10 -5.06
CA LYS A 63 -2.85 4.09 -5.95
C LYS A 63 -3.91 4.75 -6.81
N ARG A 64 -3.59 5.06 -8.07
CA ARG A 64 -4.46 5.76 -9.03
C ARG A 64 -5.03 7.08 -8.47
N THR A 65 -6.18 7.03 -7.81
CA THR A 65 -6.91 8.15 -7.21
C THR A 65 -6.97 8.09 -5.68
N GLU A 66 -6.47 7.01 -5.08
CA GLU A 66 -6.46 6.80 -3.65
C GLU A 66 -5.10 7.18 -3.06
N LEU A 67 -5.13 7.92 -1.96
CA LEU A 67 -3.95 8.32 -1.20
C LEU A 67 -4.01 7.70 0.19
N PHE A 68 -3.06 6.83 0.49
CA PHE A 68 -2.87 6.24 1.80
C PHE A 68 -1.68 6.90 2.48
N ASP A 69 -1.98 7.91 3.28
CA ASP A 69 -0.97 8.66 4.05
C ASP A 69 -0.78 8.03 5.44
N GLY A 70 0.27 7.24 5.56
CA GLY A 70 0.75 6.60 6.78
C GLY A 70 1.94 7.33 7.40
N THR A 71 2.29 8.54 6.95
CA THR A 71 3.45 9.27 7.45
C THR A 71 3.30 9.64 8.93
N ILE A 72 4.42 9.72 9.64
CA ILE A 72 4.44 10.12 11.06
C ILE A 72 3.84 11.53 11.21
N ALA A 73 4.09 12.43 10.26
CA ALA A 73 3.53 13.77 10.24
C ALA A 73 1.99 13.74 10.22
N ALA A 74 1.39 12.90 9.37
CA ALA A 74 -0.06 12.73 9.31
C ALA A 74 -0.63 12.13 10.60
N GLN A 75 0.06 11.17 11.21
CA GLN A 75 -0.34 10.58 12.50
C GLN A 75 -0.31 11.63 13.63
N LEU A 76 0.75 12.44 13.71
CA LEU A 76 0.85 13.53 14.68
C LEU A 76 -0.24 14.58 14.48
N LYS A 77 -0.52 14.95 13.22
CA LYS A 77 -1.60 15.89 12.89
C LYS A 77 -2.96 15.34 13.35
N LYS A 78 -3.26 14.08 13.05
CA LYS A 78 -4.49 13.40 13.51
C LYS A 78 -4.61 13.38 15.04
N LEU A 79 -3.51 13.06 15.73
CA LEU A 79 -3.47 13.07 17.19
C LEU A 79 -3.74 14.47 17.76
N ARG A 80 -3.05 15.48 17.23
CA ARG A 80 -3.24 16.89 17.63
C ARG A 80 -4.71 17.32 17.48
N HIS A 81 -5.34 17.02 16.34
CA HIS A 81 -6.76 17.32 16.13
C HIS A 81 -7.67 16.63 17.14
N LYS A 82 -7.44 15.35 17.45
CA LYS A 82 -8.21 14.63 18.47
C LYS A 82 -8.07 15.28 19.86
N LEU A 83 -6.86 15.66 20.25
CA LEU A 83 -6.60 16.32 21.52
C LEU A 83 -7.26 17.70 21.62
N TYR A 84 -7.24 18.50 20.55
CA TYR A 84 -7.96 19.78 20.52
C TYR A 84 -9.46 19.60 20.67
N ASN A 85 -10.04 18.64 19.95
CA ASN A 85 -11.48 18.39 20.02
C ASN A 85 -11.89 17.90 21.42
N LEU A 86 -11.10 17.04 22.06
CA LEU A 86 -11.35 16.60 23.44
C LEU A 86 -11.30 17.75 24.45
N LYS A 87 -10.37 18.68 24.30
CA LYS A 87 -10.30 19.89 25.14
C LYS A 87 -11.51 20.80 24.96
N ALA A 88 -12.14 20.81 23.80
CA ALA A 88 -13.33 21.62 23.53
C ALA A 88 -14.58 21.09 24.25
N TYR A 89 -14.65 19.79 24.53
CA TYR A 89 -15.77 19.16 25.28
C TYR A 89 -15.59 19.17 26.81
N GLY A 90 -14.44 19.63 27.33
CA GLY A 90 -14.14 19.70 28.76
C GLY A 90 -14.22 21.09 29.37
N ARG A 91 -14.80 22.07 28.65
CA ARG A 91 -15.13 23.40 29.18
C ARG A 91 -16.65 23.53 29.24
N ASP A 92 -17.21 23.08 30.36
CA ASP A 92 -18.48 23.54 30.93
C ASP A 92 -18.24 23.78 32.43
#